data_AF-A0A7S0EUR9-F1
#
_entry.id   AF-A0A7S0EUR9-F1
#
_cell.length_a   1.000
_cell.length_b   1.000
_cell.length_c   1.000
_cell.angle_alpha   90.00
_cell.angle_beta   90.00
_cell.angle_gamma   90.00
#
_symmetry.space_group_name_H-M   'P 1'
#
loop_
_entity.id
_entity.type
_entity.pdbx_description
1 polymer ?
#
loop_
_entity_poly.entity_id
_entity_poly.type
_entity_poly.pdbx_seq_one_letter_code
_entity_poly.pdbx_strand_id
1 'polypeptide(L)'
;KFQPLRPCEFHPAPEYSDSPSSSILSSRAVDADIALEGLAKETLGIHVKPNARNRMKDLMHLLIQLESKNVLKLVKSKEDGGNCILGFSEIQVHELQVFNMEIRRMVLEDENRCWLVNGKTNIKEPTGPVYEILRQIGIKPMRGMRGPRKTDPGKRDFMYSYRYIFDLDLMIKNRNRLQSGYIGRSHRPDFELSPDD
;
A
#
# COMPACT_ATOMS: atom_id res chain seq x y z
N LYS A 1 -16.68 -54.87 -57.17
CA LYS A 1 -16.11 -53.57 -57.57
C LYS A 1 -16.14 -52.66 -56.36
N PHE A 2 -15.02 -52.56 -55.63
CA PHE A 2 -14.85 -51.69 -54.46
C PHE A 2 -13.91 -50.55 -54.87
N GLN A 3 -14.32 -49.30 -54.64
CA GLN A 3 -13.48 -48.12 -54.83
C GLN A 3 -12.67 -47.85 -53.54
N PRO A 4 -11.40 -47.42 -53.63
CA PRO A 4 -10.63 -47.02 -52.47
C PRO A 4 -10.94 -45.57 -52.07
N LEU A 5 -11.19 -45.35 -50.77
CA LEU A 5 -11.32 -44.03 -50.14
C LEU A 5 -9.93 -43.36 -50.05
N ARG A 6 -9.86 -42.06 -50.36
CA ARG A 6 -8.63 -41.25 -50.31
C ARG A 6 -8.18 -40.98 -48.87
N PRO A 7 -6.88 -40.73 -48.62
CA PRO A 7 -6.36 -40.45 -47.28
C PRO A 7 -6.76 -39.03 -46.82
N CYS A 8 -7.15 -38.89 -45.55
CA CYS A 8 -7.35 -37.59 -44.92
C CYS A 8 -6.01 -36.86 -44.73
N GLU A 9 -5.92 -35.63 -45.22
CA GLU A 9 -4.80 -34.74 -44.99
C GLU A 9 -4.84 -34.21 -43.54
N PHE A 10 -3.69 -34.29 -42.85
CA PHE A 10 -3.50 -33.77 -41.50
C PHE A 10 -3.25 -32.26 -41.59
N HIS A 11 -4.14 -31.44 -41.03
CA HIS A 11 -3.86 -30.02 -40.80
C HIS A 11 -3.37 -29.83 -39.35
N PRO A 12 -2.18 -29.26 -39.12
CA PRO A 12 -1.78 -28.87 -37.77
C PRO A 12 -2.61 -27.66 -37.32
N ALA A 13 -3.06 -27.70 -36.06
CA ALA A 13 -3.79 -26.60 -35.43
C ALA A 13 -2.90 -25.35 -35.31
N PRO A 14 -3.44 -24.13 -35.46
CA PRO A 14 -2.67 -22.92 -35.27
C PRO A 14 -2.34 -22.73 -33.78
N GLU A 15 -1.05 -22.62 -33.48
CA GLU A 15 -0.56 -22.15 -32.18
C GLU A 15 -0.96 -20.69 -31.98
N TYR A 16 -1.97 -20.45 -31.14
CA TYR A 16 -2.27 -19.12 -30.62
C TYR A 16 -1.27 -18.78 -29.51
N SER A 17 -0.18 -18.11 -29.88
CA SER A 17 0.72 -17.44 -28.93
C SER A 17 0.43 -15.94 -28.87
N ASP A 18 -0.73 -15.55 -28.35
CA ASP A 18 -0.98 -14.15 -27.97
C ASP A 18 -0.39 -13.90 -26.58
N SER A 19 0.92 -13.69 -26.53
CA SER A 19 1.55 -13.04 -25.37
C SER A 19 1.20 -11.55 -25.41
N PRO A 20 0.56 -10.98 -24.37
CA PRO A 20 0.27 -9.55 -24.36
C PRO A 20 1.56 -8.74 -24.50
N SER A 21 1.58 -7.85 -25.49
CA SER A 21 2.75 -7.02 -25.81
C SER A 21 3.20 -6.20 -24.60
N SER A 22 4.47 -6.37 -24.22
CA SER A 22 5.10 -5.76 -23.03
C SER A 22 5.02 -4.23 -23.01
N SER A 23 4.88 -3.60 -24.18
CA SER A 23 4.74 -2.16 -24.34
C SER A 23 3.40 -1.61 -23.81
N ILE A 24 2.32 -2.37 -23.91
CA ILE A 24 0.98 -1.97 -23.44
C ILE A 24 0.89 -2.05 -21.91
N LEU A 25 1.57 -3.03 -21.32
CA LEU A 25 1.69 -3.14 -19.86
C LEU A 25 2.56 -2.01 -19.30
N SER A 26 3.61 -1.63 -20.04
CA SER A 26 4.49 -0.53 -19.66
C SER A 26 3.79 0.83 -19.69
N SER A 27 2.94 1.12 -20.68
CA SER A 27 2.22 2.40 -20.74
C SER A 27 1.18 2.54 -19.62
N ARG A 28 0.40 1.48 -19.35
CA ARG A 28 -0.59 1.48 -18.26
C ARG A 28 0.02 1.66 -16.87
N ALA A 29 1.22 1.12 -16.65
CA ALA A 29 1.95 1.32 -15.42
C ALA A 29 2.37 2.79 -15.23
N VAL A 30 2.79 3.46 -16.32
CA VAL A 30 3.12 4.89 -16.30
C VAL A 30 1.88 5.74 -15.99
N ASP A 31 0.73 5.40 -16.56
CA ASP A 31 -0.53 6.12 -16.30
C ASP A 31 -0.98 6.00 -14.84
N ALA A 32 -0.85 4.82 -14.24
CA ALA A 32 -1.18 4.59 -12.83
C ALA A 32 -0.26 5.39 -11.88
N ASP A 33 1.01 5.52 -12.24
CA ASP A 33 2.00 6.30 -11.49
C ASP A 33 1.68 7.80 -11.53
N ILE A 34 1.34 8.31 -12.71
CA ILE A 34 0.91 9.71 -12.90
C ILE A 34 -0.39 9.97 -12.15
N ALA A 35 -1.35 9.05 -12.19
CA ALA A 35 -2.62 9.19 -11.47
C ALA A 35 -2.40 9.22 -9.94
N LEU A 36 -1.55 8.35 -9.41
CA LEU A 36 -1.20 8.36 -7.98
C LEU A 36 -0.48 9.66 -7.59
N GLU A 37 0.36 10.20 -8.46
CA GLU A 37 1.04 11.47 -8.22
C GLU A 37 0.08 12.66 -8.22
N GLY A 38 -0.89 12.68 -9.15
CA GLY A 38 -1.98 13.66 -9.17
C GLY A 38 -2.79 13.63 -7.87
N LEU A 39 -3.24 12.44 -7.46
CA LEU A 39 -3.98 12.23 -6.21
C LEU A 39 -3.15 12.61 -4.98
N ALA A 40 -1.85 12.28 -4.96
CA ALA A 40 -0.96 12.66 -3.89
C ALA A 40 -0.81 14.18 -3.76
N LYS A 41 -0.68 14.88 -4.89
CA LYS A 41 -0.60 16.34 -4.90
C LYS A 41 -1.91 16.97 -4.41
N GLU A 42 -3.05 16.43 -4.81
CA GLU A 42 -4.37 16.92 -4.40
C GLU A 42 -4.67 16.64 -2.92
N THR A 43 -4.48 15.40 -2.48
CA THR A 43 -4.86 14.96 -1.12
C THR A 43 -3.80 15.32 -0.08
N LEU A 44 -2.51 15.21 -0.42
CA LEU A 44 -1.41 15.45 0.51
C LEU A 44 -0.73 16.81 0.30
N GLY A 45 -0.93 17.50 -0.82
CA GLY A 45 -0.26 18.78 -1.08
C GLY A 45 1.26 18.67 -1.24
N ILE A 46 1.79 17.47 -1.50
CA ILE A 46 3.24 17.21 -1.56
C ILE A 46 3.60 16.26 -2.70
N HIS A 47 4.86 16.34 -3.14
CA HIS A 47 5.44 15.35 -4.05
C HIS A 47 5.99 14.15 -3.25
N VAL A 48 5.34 12.99 -3.39
CA VAL A 48 5.69 11.77 -2.66
C VAL A 48 6.93 11.10 -3.27
N LYS A 49 7.92 10.77 -2.43
CA LYS A 49 9.15 10.10 -2.87
C LYS A 49 8.87 8.71 -3.47
N PRO A 50 9.65 8.27 -4.49
CA PRO A 50 9.37 7.03 -5.22
C PRO A 50 9.19 5.79 -4.32
N ASN A 51 10.08 5.62 -3.33
CA ASN A 51 9.99 4.46 -2.42
C ASN A 51 8.70 4.44 -1.59
N ALA A 52 8.20 5.61 -1.19
CA ALA A 52 6.94 5.67 -0.46
C ALA A 52 5.74 5.36 -1.36
N ARG A 53 5.78 5.80 -2.64
CA ARG A 53 4.76 5.41 -3.63
C ARG A 53 4.71 3.90 -3.82
N ASN A 54 5.88 3.25 -3.96
CA ASN A 54 5.95 1.80 -4.13
C ASN A 54 5.36 1.07 -2.92
N ARG A 55 5.70 1.50 -1.69
CA ARG A 55 5.10 0.95 -0.45
C ARG A 55 3.59 1.14 -0.39
N MET A 56 3.08 2.29 -0.82
CA MET A 56 1.64 2.55 -0.85
C MET A 56 0.92 1.64 -1.85
N LYS A 57 1.47 1.46 -3.05
CA LYS A 57 0.91 0.54 -4.06
C LYS A 57 0.92 -0.90 -3.55
N ASP A 58 2.05 -1.35 -3.01
CA ASP A 58 2.20 -2.70 -2.49
C ASP A 58 1.23 -2.98 -1.33
N LEU A 59 1.13 -2.04 -0.39
CA LEU A 59 0.15 -2.09 0.69
C LEU A 59 -1.29 -2.12 0.15
N MET A 60 -1.63 -1.29 -0.83
CA MET A 60 -2.98 -1.25 -1.40
C MET A 60 -3.33 -2.56 -2.10
N HIS A 61 -2.40 -3.14 -2.87
CA HIS A 61 -2.58 -4.45 -3.48
C HIS A 61 -2.85 -5.53 -2.43
N LEU A 62 -2.07 -5.56 -1.35
CA LEU A 62 -2.31 -6.49 -0.25
C LEU A 62 -3.69 -6.27 0.38
N LEU A 63 -4.07 -5.03 0.68
CA LEU A 63 -5.38 -4.73 1.29
C LEU A 63 -6.54 -5.20 0.41
N ILE A 64 -6.47 -5.00 -0.91
CA ILE A 64 -7.48 -5.48 -1.86
C ILE A 64 -7.54 -7.02 -1.88
N GLN A 65 -6.38 -7.68 -1.85
CA GLN A 65 -6.31 -9.16 -1.79
C GLN A 65 -6.88 -9.72 -0.49
N LEU A 66 -6.66 -9.03 0.64
CA LEU A 66 -7.21 -9.44 1.93
C LEU A 66 -8.72 -9.17 2.02
N GLU A 67 -9.19 -8.09 1.40
CA GLU A 67 -10.62 -7.79 1.27
C GLU A 67 -11.34 -8.86 0.45
N SER A 68 -10.78 -9.28 -0.70
CA SER A 68 -11.38 -10.33 -1.53
C SER A 68 -11.43 -11.70 -0.85
N LYS A 69 -10.56 -11.93 0.15
CA LYS A 69 -10.54 -13.11 1.01
C LYS A 69 -11.38 -12.97 2.28
N ASN A 70 -12.13 -11.86 2.45
CA ASN A 70 -12.91 -11.53 3.65
C ASN A 70 -12.10 -11.42 4.96
N VAL A 71 -10.78 -11.22 4.88
CA VAL A 71 -9.91 -11.02 6.07
C VAL A 71 -10.14 -9.62 6.68
N LEU A 72 -10.45 -8.65 5.84
CA LEU A 72 -10.76 -7.27 6.21
C LEU A 72 -11.84 -6.69 5.29
N LYS A 73 -12.31 -5.50 5.61
CA LYS A 73 -13.15 -4.65 4.76
C LYS A 73 -12.61 -3.23 4.73
N LEU A 74 -12.54 -2.64 3.54
CA LEU A 74 -12.20 -1.24 3.32
C LEU A 74 -13.50 -0.43 3.25
N VAL A 75 -13.66 0.51 4.18
CA VAL A 75 -14.85 1.36 4.25
C VAL A 75 -14.52 2.71 3.62
N LYS A 76 -15.38 3.19 2.73
CA LYS A 76 -15.29 4.53 2.14
C LYS A 76 -16.19 5.50 2.88
N SER A 77 -15.68 6.69 3.16
CA SER A 77 -16.51 7.81 3.60
C SER A 77 -17.35 8.33 2.44
N LYS A 78 -18.56 8.80 2.77
CA LYS A 78 -19.46 9.51 1.84
C LYS A 78 -19.16 11.01 1.79
N GLU A 79 -18.37 11.51 2.74
CA GLU A 79 -18.01 12.92 2.84
C GLU A 79 -16.77 13.21 2.00
N ASP A 80 -16.79 14.35 1.30
CA ASP A 80 -15.65 14.85 0.55
C ASP A 80 -14.48 15.12 1.51
N GLY A 81 -13.30 14.61 1.16
CA GLY A 81 -12.11 14.66 2.03
C GLY A 81 -12.13 13.70 3.22
N GLY A 82 -13.16 12.85 3.36
CA GLY A 82 -13.26 11.86 4.43
C GLY A 82 -12.44 10.58 4.23
N ASN A 83 -11.68 10.48 3.14
CA ASN A 83 -10.89 9.29 2.79
C ASN A 83 -9.39 9.62 2.78
N CYS A 84 -8.54 8.65 3.11
CA CYS A 84 -7.12 8.77 2.86
C CYS A 84 -6.80 8.70 1.36
N ILE A 85 -5.55 8.97 0.99
CA ILE A 85 -5.06 8.92 -0.40
C ILE A 85 -5.33 7.58 -1.11
N LEU A 86 -5.46 6.48 -0.37
CA LEU A 86 -5.76 5.15 -0.93
C LEU A 86 -7.26 4.92 -1.16
N GLY A 87 -8.11 5.93 -0.94
CA GLY A 87 -9.53 5.90 -1.29
C GLY A 87 -10.45 5.21 -0.28
N PHE A 88 -10.00 5.03 0.97
CA PHE A 88 -10.81 4.51 2.08
C PHE A 88 -10.64 5.38 3.34
N SER A 89 -11.65 5.38 4.19
CA SER A 89 -11.66 6.08 5.49
C SER A 89 -11.38 5.13 6.66
N GLU A 90 -11.56 3.83 6.47
CA GLU A 90 -11.40 2.86 7.54
C GLU A 90 -11.04 1.46 7.03
N ILE A 91 -10.28 0.73 7.85
CA ILE A 91 -10.00 -0.70 7.69
C ILE A 91 -10.66 -1.43 8.87
N GLN A 92 -11.59 -2.32 8.56
CA GLN A 92 -12.21 -3.25 9.52
C GLN A 92 -11.57 -4.62 9.36
N VAL A 93 -10.88 -5.12 10.36
CA VAL A 93 -10.21 -6.43 10.30
C VAL A 93 -11.09 -7.47 10.98
N HIS A 94 -11.40 -8.55 10.26
CA HIS A 94 -12.19 -9.68 10.76
C HIS A 94 -11.28 -10.78 11.30
N GLU A 95 -10.16 -11.05 10.61
CA GLU A 95 -9.19 -12.07 10.99
C GLU A 95 -7.82 -11.46 11.35
N LEU A 96 -7.66 -11.05 12.61
CA LEU A 96 -6.45 -10.34 13.07
C LEU A 96 -5.15 -11.08 12.82
N GLN A 97 -5.13 -12.40 13.06
CA GLN A 97 -3.92 -13.20 12.93
C GLN A 97 -3.48 -13.29 11.47
N VAL A 98 -4.42 -13.56 10.56
CA VAL A 98 -4.15 -13.63 9.12
C VAL A 98 -3.72 -12.26 8.60
N PHE A 99 -4.43 -11.19 8.97
CA PHE A 99 -4.07 -9.82 8.61
C PHE A 99 -2.64 -9.48 9.05
N ASN A 100 -2.29 -9.71 10.31
CA ASN A 100 -0.96 -9.41 10.83
C ASN A 100 0.13 -10.25 10.15
N MET A 101 -0.13 -11.55 9.95
CA MET A 101 0.79 -12.47 9.30
C MET A 101 1.09 -12.05 7.86
N GLU A 102 0.06 -11.71 7.08
CA GLU A 102 0.22 -11.30 5.69
C GLU A 102 0.96 -9.96 5.56
N ILE A 103 0.72 -9.02 6.48
CA ILE A 103 1.49 -7.77 6.55
C ILE A 103 2.97 -8.05 6.87
N ARG A 104 3.24 -8.96 7.81
CA ARG A 104 4.62 -9.39 8.12
C ARG A 104 5.28 -10.04 6.91
N ARG A 105 4.54 -10.91 6.22
CA ARG A 105 5.01 -11.63 5.03
C ARG A 105 5.41 -10.66 3.92
N MET A 106 4.54 -9.70 3.57
CA MET A 106 4.83 -8.64 2.59
C MET A 106 6.15 -7.91 2.88
N VAL A 107 6.41 -7.57 4.15
CA VAL A 107 7.64 -6.87 4.55
C VAL A 107 8.87 -7.77 4.57
N LEU A 108 8.73 -9.03 4.98
CA LEU A 108 9.86 -9.96 5.11
C LEU A 108 10.29 -10.55 3.77
N GLU A 109 9.34 -10.84 2.89
CA GLU A 109 9.61 -11.32 1.54
C GLU A 109 10.06 -10.17 0.62
N ASP A 110 9.49 -8.97 0.82
CA ASP A 110 9.85 -7.72 0.13
C ASP A 110 10.09 -7.91 -1.38
N GLU A 111 9.17 -8.61 -2.06
CA GLU A 111 9.27 -8.95 -3.49
C GLU A 111 9.50 -7.69 -4.34
N ASN A 112 8.87 -6.58 -3.95
CA ASN A 112 8.95 -5.28 -4.61
C ASN A 112 10.16 -4.41 -4.16
N ARG A 113 11.01 -4.93 -3.27
CA ARG A 113 12.25 -4.30 -2.77
C ARG A 113 12.05 -2.87 -2.28
N CYS A 114 10.93 -2.62 -1.62
CA CYS A 114 10.57 -1.29 -1.15
C CYS A 114 10.50 -1.21 0.38
N TRP A 115 10.37 -2.32 1.10
CA TRP A 115 10.21 -2.34 2.55
C TRP A 115 11.54 -2.38 3.31
N LEU A 116 12.49 -3.21 2.87
CA LEU A 116 13.77 -3.39 3.51
C LEU A 116 14.75 -2.33 3.03
N VAL A 117 15.24 -1.48 3.94
CA VAL A 117 16.22 -0.44 3.62
C VAL A 117 17.62 -0.96 3.95
N ASN A 118 18.57 -0.80 3.02
CA ASN A 118 20.00 -1.10 3.17
C ASN A 118 20.34 -2.59 3.41
N GLY A 119 19.66 -3.53 2.75
CA GLY A 119 20.04 -4.95 2.81
C GLY A 119 19.87 -5.59 4.19
N LYS A 120 19.14 -4.96 5.11
CA LYS A 120 18.80 -5.56 6.40
C LYS A 120 17.83 -6.71 6.19
N THR A 121 18.34 -7.93 6.27
CA THR A 121 17.56 -9.16 6.14
C THR A 121 16.79 -9.53 7.42
N ASN A 122 17.06 -8.87 8.54
CA ASN A 122 16.44 -9.19 9.83
C ASN A 122 15.86 -7.94 10.51
N ILE A 123 14.53 -7.79 10.42
CA ILE A 123 13.78 -6.72 11.10
C ILE A 123 13.02 -7.33 12.28
N LYS A 124 13.34 -6.86 13.50
CA LYS A 124 12.71 -7.32 14.75
C LYS A 124 11.20 -7.05 14.79
N GLU A 125 10.75 -5.95 14.19
CA GLU A 125 9.35 -5.50 14.16
C GLU A 125 8.91 -5.24 12.70
N PRO A 126 8.58 -6.27 11.91
CA PRO A 126 8.30 -6.14 10.47
C PRO A 126 7.09 -5.24 10.17
N THR A 127 6.14 -5.13 11.10
CA THR A 127 4.93 -4.32 10.90
C THR A 127 5.16 -2.82 11.13
N GLY A 128 6.28 -2.44 11.75
CA GLY A 128 6.60 -1.04 12.08
C GLY A 128 6.68 -0.12 10.86
N PRO A 129 7.43 -0.47 9.79
CA PRO A 129 7.47 0.31 8.56
C PRO A 129 6.09 0.51 7.90
N VAL A 130 5.22 -0.50 7.96
CA VAL A 130 3.85 -0.43 7.42
C VAL A 130 2.99 0.52 8.24
N TYR A 131 3.05 0.40 9.57
CA TYR A 131 2.36 1.34 10.46
C TYR A 131 2.80 2.79 10.25
N GLU A 132 4.08 3.02 9.97
CA GLU A 132 4.59 4.36 9.69
C GLU A 132 4.03 4.92 8.37
N ILE A 133 3.90 4.09 7.32
CA ILE A 133 3.22 4.51 6.07
C ILE A 133 1.75 4.86 6.35
N LEU A 134 1.02 3.99 7.06
CA LEU A 134 -0.37 4.24 7.43
C LEU A 134 -0.53 5.57 8.19
N ARG A 135 0.34 5.83 9.17
CA ARG A 135 0.34 7.06 9.95
C ARG A 135 0.60 8.30 9.09
N GLN A 136 1.45 8.20 8.06
CA GLN A 136 1.75 9.30 7.14
C GLN A 136 0.58 9.62 6.20
N ILE A 137 -0.25 8.63 5.87
CA ILE A 137 -1.49 8.81 5.10
C ILE A 137 -2.74 9.02 5.98
N GLY A 138 -2.55 9.21 7.29
CA GLY A 138 -3.64 9.52 8.22
C GLY A 138 -4.38 8.32 8.82
N ILE A 139 -3.96 7.08 8.56
CA ILE A 139 -4.59 5.89 9.13
C ILE A 139 -3.96 5.54 10.48
N LYS A 140 -4.80 5.38 11.52
CA LYS A 140 -4.37 4.96 12.87
C LYS A 140 -5.28 3.89 13.45
N PRO A 141 -4.78 3.02 14.35
CA PRO A 141 -5.64 2.10 15.09
C PRO A 141 -6.62 2.89 15.97
N MET A 142 -7.88 2.46 15.98
CA MET A 142 -8.89 3.05 16.86
C MET A 142 -8.62 2.65 18.32
N ARG A 143 -8.72 3.61 19.24
CA ARG A 143 -8.51 3.38 20.67
C ARG A 143 -9.50 2.34 21.20
N GLY A 144 -9.01 1.39 21.98
CA GLY A 144 -9.84 0.32 22.56
C GLY A 144 -10.14 -0.85 21.63
N MET A 145 -9.72 -0.79 20.36
CA MET A 145 -10.00 -1.83 19.35
C MET A 145 -8.84 -2.82 19.15
N ARG A 146 -7.86 -2.83 20.06
CA ARG A 146 -6.73 -3.78 20.00
C ARG A 146 -7.24 -5.21 20.18
N GLY A 147 -6.62 -6.14 19.47
CA GLY A 147 -6.89 -7.57 19.59
C GLY A 147 -6.63 -8.13 20.99
N PRO A 148 -7.10 -9.36 21.25
CA PRO A 148 -6.93 -10.01 22.55
C PRO A 148 -5.46 -10.28 22.87
N ARG A 149 -5.06 -10.00 24.12
CA ARG A 149 -3.67 -10.13 24.60
C ARG A 149 -3.08 -11.52 24.43
N LYS A 150 -3.89 -12.58 24.46
CA LYS A 150 -3.44 -13.98 24.35
C LYS A 150 -2.77 -14.27 23.01
N THR A 151 -3.23 -13.64 21.93
CA THR A 151 -2.72 -13.86 20.57
C THR A 151 -1.98 -12.65 20.02
N ASP A 152 -1.83 -11.60 20.84
CA ASP A 152 -1.14 -10.36 20.49
C ASP A 152 0.37 -10.60 20.34
N PRO A 153 0.96 -10.33 19.15
CA PRO A 153 2.38 -10.54 18.91
C PRO A 153 3.29 -9.55 19.66
N GLY A 154 2.72 -8.57 20.36
CA GLY A 154 3.42 -7.71 21.31
C GLY A 154 2.96 -6.26 21.23
N LYS A 155 3.10 -5.52 22.35
CA LYS A 155 2.60 -4.14 22.50
C LYS A 155 3.05 -3.14 21.42
N ARG A 156 4.18 -3.40 20.75
CA ARG A 156 4.75 -2.55 19.69
C ARG A 156 4.24 -2.91 18.29
N ASP A 157 3.53 -4.02 18.16
CA ASP A 157 2.85 -4.35 16.92
C ASP A 157 1.52 -3.57 16.86
N PHE A 158 1.53 -2.52 16.05
CA PHE A 158 0.35 -1.69 15.82
C PHE A 158 -0.59 -2.28 14.76
N MET A 159 -0.17 -3.37 14.08
CA MET A 159 -0.96 -4.07 13.07
C MET A 159 -1.78 -5.22 13.70
N TYR A 160 -2.33 -4.97 14.89
CA TYR A 160 -3.13 -5.93 15.66
C TYR A 160 -4.36 -5.26 16.31
N SER A 161 -5.07 -4.44 15.53
CA SER A 161 -6.33 -3.77 15.87
C SER A 161 -7.44 -4.24 14.95
N TYR A 162 -8.65 -4.41 15.48
CA TYR A 162 -9.85 -4.74 14.69
C TYR A 162 -10.31 -3.59 13.81
N ARG A 163 -9.88 -2.36 14.12
CA ARG A 163 -10.31 -1.16 13.41
C ARG A 163 -9.18 -0.14 13.30
N TYR A 164 -9.03 0.41 12.10
CA TYR A 164 -8.16 1.55 11.81
C TYR A 164 -8.99 2.62 11.12
N ILE A 165 -8.81 3.87 11.52
CA ILE A 165 -9.60 5.00 11.06
C ILE A 165 -8.70 6.07 10.47
N PHE A 166 -9.24 6.78 9.48
CA PHE A 166 -8.64 7.98 8.93
C PHE A 166 -8.79 9.15 9.91
N ASP A 167 -7.71 9.91 10.01
CA ASP A 167 -7.57 11.10 10.83
C ASP A 167 -6.79 12.13 10.01
N LEU A 168 -7.50 13.18 9.61
CA LEU A 168 -6.95 14.26 8.79
C LEU A 168 -5.82 15.02 9.51
N ASP A 169 -5.98 15.30 10.80
CA ASP A 169 -4.98 16.02 11.59
C ASP A 169 -3.70 15.20 11.70
N LEU A 170 -3.83 13.88 11.88
CA LEU A 170 -2.71 12.96 11.85
C LEU A 170 -2.02 12.97 10.49
N MET A 171 -2.77 12.97 9.39
CA MET A 171 -2.22 13.06 8.04
C MET A 171 -1.42 14.36 7.87
N ILE A 172 -2.01 15.51 8.16
CA ILE A 172 -1.37 16.83 8.03
C ILE A 172 -0.06 16.87 8.81
N LYS A 173 -0.07 16.33 10.04
CA LYS A 173 1.12 16.28 10.90
C LYS A 173 2.27 15.44 10.33
N ASN A 174 1.97 14.40 9.54
CA ASN A 174 2.95 13.38 9.17
C ASN A 174 3.27 13.31 7.68
N ARG A 175 2.41 13.86 6.81
CA ARG A 175 2.53 13.74 5.35
C ARG A 175 3.89 14.20 4.83
N ASN A 176 4.48 15.26 5.40
CA ASN A 176 5.78 15.79 4.96
C ASN A 176 6.92 14.75 5.01
N ARG A 177 6.79 13.68 5.81
CA ARG A 177 7.77 12.56 5.87
C ARG A 177 7.81 11.72 4.58
N LEU A 178 6.78 11.87 3.75
CA LEU A 178 6.67 11.26 2.42
C LEU A 178 7.40 12.07 1.35
N GLN A 179 7.74 13.32 1.62
CA GLN A 179 8.40 14.20 0.65
C GLN A 179 9.87 13.80 0.43
N SER A 180 10.35 13.98 -0.80
CA SER A 180 11.77 13.87 -1.12
C SER A 180 12.60 14.87 -0.30
N GLY A 181 13.78 14.44 0.18
CA GLY A 181 14.66 15.29 0.98
C GLY A 181 14.27 15.45 2.46
N TYR A 182 13.15 14.88 2.91
CA TYR A 182 12.82 14.86 4.33
C TYR A 182 13.80 13.99 5.12
N ILE A 183 14.71 14.63 5.84
CA ILE A 183 15.59 14.03 6.86
C ILE A 183 14.99 14.41 8.22
N GLY A 184 14.66 13.42 9.04
CA GLY A 184 14.02 13.64 10.33
C GLY A 184 14.83 14.59 11.21
N ARG A 185 14.30 15.81 11.40
CA ARG A 185 14.81 16.94 12.19
C ARG A 185 16.04 17.67 11.62
N SER A 186 15.77 18.70 10.80
CA SER A 186 16.47 20.00 10.75
C SER A 186 15.60 21.07 10.08
N HIS A 187 14.34 21.20 10.50
CA HIS A 187 13.58 22.42 10.20
C HIS A 187 12.98 22.89 11.52
N ARG A 188 13.84 23.50 12.35
CA ARG A 188 13.34 24.57 13.22
C ARG A 188 12.99 25.69 12.23
N PRO A 189 11.75 26.21 12.20
CA PRO A 189 11.55 27.49 11.57
C PRO A 189 12.47 28.46 12.31
N ASP A 190 13.42 29.02 11.58
CA ASP A 190 14.26 30.08 12.11
C ASP A 190 13.34 31.16 12.67
N PHE A 191 13.69 31.64 13.85
CA PHE A 191 13.08 32.83 14.44
C PHE A 191 13.00 33.90 13.37
N GLU A 192 11.78 34.33 13.03
CA GLU A 192 11.58 35.65 12.41
C GLU A 192 12.19 36.66 13.39
N LEU A 193 13.36 37.18 13.02
CA LEU A 193 13.87 38.42 13.57
C LEU A 193 12.81 39.48 13.23
N SER A 194 12.06 39.91 14.23
CA SER A 194 11.31 41.15 14.16
C SER A 194 12.32 42.26 13.88
N PRO A 195 12.19 43.02 12.78
CA PRO A 195 12.86 44.30 12.69
C PRO A 195 12.02 45.25 13.55
N ASP A 196 12.57 45.69 14.67
CA ASP A 196 12.36 47.02 15.27
C ASP A 196 12.93 47.01 16.70
N ASP A 197 14.19 47.45 16.81
CA ASP A 197 14.75 48.28 17.90
C ASP A 197 15.98 49.04 17.35
#